data_AF-A0A1A0H1V8-F1
#
_entry.id   AF-A0A1A0H1V8-F1
#
_cell.length_a   1.000
_cell.length_b   1.000
_cell.length_c   1.000
_cell.angle_alpha   90.00
_cell.angle_beta   90.00
_cell.angle_gamma   90.00
#
_symmetry.space_group_name_H-M   'P 1'
#
loop_
_entity.id
_entity.type
_entity.pdbx_description
1 polymer ?
#
loop_
_entity_poly.entity_id
_entity_poly.type
_entity_poly.pdbx_seq_one_letter_code
_entity_poly.pdbx_strand_id
1 'polypeptide(L)'
;MAQIRKQNKQERISKSRAAKASALTGLTVAFFLAFCYHVWWAVNAFYHNKFGSNLSNFMIIVGGLALNAYLSVQFLLLCETKLLSNGIDADHKKYI
;
A
#
# COMPACT_ATOMS: atom_id res chain seq x y z
N MET A 1 -12.61 -39.05 -10.18
CA MET A 1 -13.28 -37.77 -9.82
C MET A 1 -12.52 -36.90 -8.80
N ALA A 2 -11.63 -37.44 -7.96
CA ALA A 2 -10.89 -36.65 -6.97
C ALA A 2 -9.85 -35.66 -7.55
N GLN A 3 -9.26 -35.96 -8.70
CA GLN A 3 -8.26 -35.09 -9.36
C GLN A 3 -8.87 -33.81 -9.95
N ILE A 4 -10.07 -33.87 -10.54
CA ILE A 4 -10.78 -32.70 -11.11
C ILE A 4 -11.13 -31.69 -10.01
N ARG A 5 -11.51 -32.17 -8.82
CA ARG A 5 -11.76 -31.31 -7.64
C ARG A 5 -10.50 -30.59 -7.16
N LYS A 6 -9.33 -31.24 -7.22
CA LYS A 6 -8.04 -30.61 -6.83
C LYS A 6 -7.62 -29.53 -7.82
N GLN A 7 -7.72 -29.76 -9.12
CA GLN A 7 -7.41 -28.75 -10.15
C GLN A 7 -8.29 -27.51 -10.03
N ASN A 8 -9.61 -27.68 -9.88
CA ASN A 8 -10.56 -26.57 -9.78
C ASN A 8 -10.34 -25.72 -8.49
N LYS A 9 -9.96 -26.37 -7.38
CA LYS A 9 -9.60 -25.66 -6.14
C LYS A 9 -8.30 -24.86 -6.29
N GLN A 10 -7.31 -25.43 -6.97
CA GLN A 10 -6.00 -24.80 -7.20
C GLN A 10 -6.09 -23.61 -8.16
N GLU A 11 -6.94 -23.70 -9.19
CA GLU A 11 -7.22 -22.61 -10.13
C GLU A 11 -7.97 -21.44 -9.46
N ARG A 12 -8.95 -21.73 -8.58
CA ARG A 12 -9.62 -20.69 -7.76
C ARG A 12 -8.67 -19.98 -6.79
N ILE A 13 -7.76 -20.71 -6.15
CA ILE A 13 -6.74 -20.14 -5.25
C ILE A 13 -5.79 -19.23 -6.04
N SER A 14 -5.35 -19.64 -7.24
CA SER A 14 -4.52 -18.84 -8.14
C SER A 14 -5.20 -17.53 -8.57
N LYS A 15 -6.47 -17.58 -9.02
CA LYS A 15 -7.22 -16.38 -9.44
C LYS A 15 -7.49 -15.41 -8.29
N SER A 16 -7.84 -15.92 -7.11
CA SER A 16 -8.04 -15.07 -5.92
C SER A 16 -6.74 -14.40 -5.43
N ARG A 17 -5.58 -15.07 -5.56
CA ARG A 17 -4.27 -14.51 -5.24
C ARG A 17 -3.88 -13.40 -6.22
N ALA A 18 -4.08 -13.63 -7.51
CA ALA A 18 -3.82 -12.63 -8.54
C ALA A 18 -4.70 -11.37 -8.34
N ALA A 19 -5.99 -11.53 -8.03
CA ALA A 19 -6.89 -10.42 -7.74
C ALA A 19 -6.49 -9.62 -6.49
N LYS A 20 -6.02 -10.29 -5.43
CA LYS A 20 -5.50 -9.62 -4.22
C LYS A 20 -4.20 -8.87 -4.49
N ALA A 21 -3.30 -9.45 -5.28
CA ALA A 21 -2.07 -8.79 -5.69
C ALA A 21 -2.35 -7.55 -6.54
N SER A 22 -3.25 -7.65 -7.54
CA SER A 22 -3.62 -6.49 -8.36
C SER A 22 -4.31 -5.39 -7.55
N ALA A 23 -5.13 -5.76 -6.56
CA ALA A 23 -5.73 -4.79 -5.65
C ALA A 23 -4.67 -4.09 -4.79
N LEU A 24 -3.67 -4.82 -4.28
CA LEU A 24 -2.55 -4.23 -3.54
C LEU A 24 -1.74 -3.28 -4.44
N THR A 25 -1.43 -3.67 -5.67
CA THR A 25 -0.74 -2.81 -6.64
C THR A 25 -1.54 -1.54 -6.93
N GLY A 26 -2.85 -1.65 -7.17
CA GLY A 26 -3.72 -0.48 -7.37
C GLY A 26 -3.75 0.45 -6.16
N LEU A 27 -3.79 -0.13 -4.95
CA LEU A 27 -3.71 0.62 -3.70
C LEU A 27 -2.36 1.34 -3.56
N THR A 28 -1.24 0.68 -3.86
CA THR A 28 0.11 1.29 -3.85
C THR A 28 0.19 2.46 -4.82
N VAL A 29 -0.34 2.31 -6.04
CA VAL A 29 -0.40 3.40 -7.03
C VAL A 29 -1.26 4.56 -6.52
N ALA A 30 -2.39 4.29 -5.89
CA ALA A 30 -3.25 5.32 -5.31
C ALA A 30 -2.52 6.11 -4.20
N PHE A 31 -1.80 5.42 -3.31
CA PHE A 31 -0.96 6.06 -2.29
C PHE A 31 0.17 6.89 -2.91
N PHE A 32 0.81 6.41 -3.97
CA PHE A 32 1.83 7.15 -4.69
C PHE A 32 1.27 8.45 -5.30
N LEU A 33 0.11 8.40 -5.95
CA LEU A 33 -0.55 9.58 -6.50
C LEU A 33 -0.95 10.57 -5.41
N ALA A 34 -1.49 10.08 -4.29
CA ALA A 34 -1.82 10.90 -3.12
C ALA A 34 -0.56 11.58 -2.55
N PHE A 35 0.57 10.87 -2.51
CA PHE A 35 1.84 11.42 -2.09
C PHE A 35 2.34 12.52 -3.03
N CYS A 36 2.29 12.32 -4.35
CA CYS A 36 2.63 13.36 -5.34
C CYS A 36 1.77 14.63 -5.16
N TYR A 37 0.47 14.46 -4.90
CA TYR A 37 -0.41 15.59 -4.59
C TYR A 37 0.02 16.35 -3.32
N HIS A 38 0.43 15.62 -2.26
CA HIS A 38 0.92 16.24 -1.02
C HIS A 38 2.27 16.94 -1.21
N VAL A 39 3.16 16.42 -2.06
CA VAL A 39 4.40 17.09 -2.45
C VAL A 39 4.09 18.41 -3.16
N TRP A 40 3.17 18.39 -4.14
CA TRP A 40 2.76 19.62 -4.83
C TRP A 40 2.15 20.63 -3.86
N TRP A 41 1.25 20.19 -2.97
CA TRP A 41 0.68 21.03 -1.93
C TRP A 41 1.75 21.63 -1.01
N ALA A 42 2.76 20.84 -0.63
CA ALA A 42 3.85 21.26 0.24
C ALA A 42 4.71 22.34 -0.41
N VAL A 43 5.08 22.16 -1.68
CA VAL A 43 5.79 23.18 -2.46
C VAL A 43 4.96 24.46 -2.50
N ASN A 44 3.67 24.36 -2.80
CA ASN A 44 2.79 25.53 -2.85
C ASN A 44 2.65 26.23 -1.50
N ALA A 45 2.53 25.47 -0.40
CA ALA A 45 2.43 25.99 0.96
C ALA A 45 3.73 26.70 1.40
N PHE A 46 4.89 26.21 0.93
CA PHE A 46 6.18 26.82 1.19
C PHE A 46 6.32 28.16 0.46
N TYR A 47 5.98 28.23 -0.82
CA TYR A 47 6.02 29.47 -1.60
C TYR A 47 5.12 30.57 -1.06
N HIS A 48 3.94 30.22 -0.55
CA HIS A 48 2.97 31.18 -0.02
C HIS A 48 3.18 31.53 1.46
N ASN A 49 4.26 31.04 2.08
CA ASN A 49 4.53 31.20 3.51
C ASN A 49 3.31 30.92 4.40
N LYS A 50 2.61 29.82 4.14
CA LYS A 50 1.27 29.54 4.70
C LYS A 50 1.20 29.55 6.23
N PHE A 51 2.30 29.22 6.91
CA PHE A 51 2.43 29.16 8.36
C PHE A 51 3.25 30.32 8.96
N GLY A 52 3.39 31.42 8.21
CA GLY A 52 3.94 32.71 8.69
C GLY A 52 5.47 32.76 8.79
N SER A 53 6.10 31.79 9.45
CA SER A 53 7.56 31.72 9.59
C SER A 53 8.18 30.60 8.75
N ASN A 54 9.40 30.80 8.26
CA ASN A 54 10.13 29.77 7.49
C ASN A 54 10.36 28.49 8.30
N LEU A 55 10.63 28.63 9.61
CA LEU A 55 10.84 27.49 10.51
C LEU A 55 9.54 26.69 10.71
N SER A 56 8.42 27.38 10.95
CA SER A 56 7.11 26.75 11.11
C SER A 56 6.64 26.10 9.82
N ASN A 57 6.84 26.76 8.67
CA ASN A 57 6.57 26.19 7.35
C ASN A 57 7.37 24.91 7.16
N PHE A 58 8.69 24.95 7.37
CA PHE A 58 9.54 23.78 7.21
C PHE A 58 9.10 22.63 8.12
N MET A 59 8.94 22.87 9.42
CA MET A 59 8.55 21.83 10.39
C MET A 59 7.20 21.20 10.06
N ILE A 60 6.18 22.01 9.77
CA ILE A 60 4.82 21.50 9.52
C ILE A 60 4.74 20.80 8.16
N ILE A 61 5.34 21.37 7.13
CA ILE A 61 5.27 20.82 5.77
C ILE A 61 6.09 19.54 5.66
N VAL A 62 7.37 19.57 6.09
CA VAL A 62 8.25 18.40 6.03
C VAL A 62 7.79 17.34 7.03
N GLY A 63 7.42 17.74 8.24
CA GLY A 63 6.88 16.82 9.25
C GLY A 63 5.58 16.16 8.79
N GLY A 64 4.67 16.92 8.17
CA GLY A 64 3.43 16.40 7.60
C GLY A 64 3.68 15.41 6.46
N LEU A 65 4.65 15.69 5.58
CA LEU A 65 5.05 14.77 4.51
C LEU A 65 5.65 13.48 5.06
N ALA A 66 6.56 13.58 6.02
CA ALA A 66 7.21 12.43 6.64
C ALA A 66 6.20 11.55 7.37
N LEU A 67 5.27 12.16 8.11
CA LEU A 67 4.20 11.43 8.79
C LEU A 67 3.28 10.72 7.80
N ASN A 68 2.88 11.39 6.70
CA ASN A 68 2.05 10.78 5.66
C ASN A 68 2.77 9.59 5.01
N ALA A 69 4.05 9.76 4.64
CA ALA A 69 4.85 8.67 4.08
C ALA A 69 4.92 7.47 5.04
N TYR A 70 5.20 7.72 6.33
CA TYR A 70 5.26 6.68 7.34
C TYR A 70 3.94 5.93 7.51
N LEU A 71 2.82 6.66 7.65
CA LEU A 71 1.49 6.05 7.79
C LEU A 71 1.09 5.25 6.56
N SER A 72 1.40 5.76 5.36
CA SER A 72 1.12 5.08 4.10
C SER A 72 1.87 3.76 3.98
N VAL A 73 3.17 3.75 4.33
CA VAL A 73 3.98 2.52 4.35
C VAL A 73 3.46 1.52 5.36
N GLN A 74 3.16 1.96 6.59
CA GLN A 74 2.61 1.07 7.62
C GLN A 74 1.27 0.47 7.21
N PHE A 75 0.40 1.27 6.60
CA PHE A 75 -0.89 0.79 6.09
C PHE A 75 -0.70 -0.24 4.97
N LEU A 76 0.19 0.02 4.01
CA LEU A 76 0.50 -0.91 2.92
C LEU A 76 1.05 -2.24 3.43
N LEU A 77 1.97 -2.20 4.41
CA LEU A 77 2.50 -3.40 5.08
C LEU A 77 1.42 -4.17 5.84
N LEU A 78 0.50 -3.47 6.51
CA LEU A 78 -0.64 -4.10 7.19
C LEU A 78 -1.57 -4.77 6.17
N CYS A 79 -1.87 -4.11 5.05
CA CYS A 79 -2.63 -4.69 3.96
C CYS A 79 -1.93 -5.93 3.40
N GLU A 80 -0.62 -5.86 3.12
CA GLU A 80 0.16 -6.98 2.63
C GLU A 80 0.08 -8.17 3.59
N THR A 81 0.44 -7.97 4.85
CA THR A 81 0.45 -9.02 5.86
C THR A 81 -0.93 -9.64 6.09
N LYS A 82 -2.01 -8.86 6.13
CA LYS A 82 -3.37 -9.39 6.34
C LYS A 82 -3.99 -10.02 5.08
N LEU A 83 -3.75 -9.47 3.89
CA LEU A 83 -4.36 -9.95 2.64
C LEU A 83 -3.57 -11.10 1.97
N LEU A 84 -2.24 -11.03 1.97
CA LEU A 84 -1.34 -11.96 1.27
C LEU A 84 -0.78 -13.07 2.18
N SER A 85 -0.37 -12.78 3.41
CA SER A 85 0.27 -13.78 4.29
C SER A 85 -0.64 -14.96 4.61
N ASN A 86 -1.95 -14.73 4.78
CA ASN A 86 -2.94 -15.78 5.02
C ASN A 86 -3.08 -16.78 3.84
N GLY A 87 -2.61 -16.41 2.64
CA GLY A 87 -2.61 -17.30 1.47
C GLY A 87 -1.29 -18.01 1.21
N ILE A 88 -0.16 -17.47 1.69
CA ILE A 88 1.19 -17.98 1.44
C ILE A 88 1.50 -19.19 2.34
N ASP A 89 1.12 -19.15 3.61
CA ASP A 89 1.33 -20.27 4.55
C ASP A 89 0.51 -21.52 4.16
N ALA A 90 -0.65 -21.31 3.53
CA ALA A 90 -1.47 -22.41 3.00
C ALA A 90 -0.84 -23.07 1.76
N ASP A 91 0.05 -22.39 1.04
CA ASP A 91 0.73 -22.90 -0.15
C ASP A 91 2.08 -23.56 0.24
N HIS A 92 2.79 -23.05 1.25
CA HIS A 92 4.05 -23.67 1.72
C HIS A 92 3.80 -25.07 2.32
N LYS A 93 2.65 -25.28 2.98
CA LYS A 93 2.22 -26.61 3.46
C LYS A 93 1.81 -27.60 2.37
N LYS A 94 1.81 -27.19 1.10
CA LYS A 94 1.44 -28.05 -0.03
C LYS A 94 2.67 -28.68 -0.72
N TYR A 95 3.86 -28.10 -0.48
CA TYR A 95 5.13 -28.55 -1.04
C TYR A 95 6.05 -29.20 0.02
N ILE A 96 5.53 -29.42 1.23
CA ILE A 96 6.04 -30.34 2.26
C ILE A 96 4.98 -31.42 2.43
#